data_AF-K4QVR2-F1
#
_entry.id   AF-K4QVR2-F1
#
_cell.length_a   1.000
_cell.length_b   1.000
_cell.length_c   1.000
_cell.angle_alpha   90.00
_cell.angle_beta   90.00
_cell.angle_gamma   90.00
#
_symmetry.space_group_name_H-M   'P 1'
#
loop_
_entity.id
_entity.type
_entity.pdbx_description
1 polymer ?
#
loop_
_entity_poly.entity_id
_entity_poly.type
_entity_poly.pdbx_seq_one_letter_code
_entity_poly.pdbx_strand_id
1 'polypeptide(L)'
;MQNYLIGAYDKYIDMGVDGFRVDTAVHIPRTTWNRRFLPAIQERVTQRFGAEAARNFFVFGEVAAFVNDKWNRGSVNHSAQFYTWKERKEYDADDAKAALEMYDYEQQLGTGNQPTSTNAFLQGNSYHTPDHSKFSGMNVIDMRMHMNFGDAHNAFSNGKDSDDSYNDATFNVVYVDSHDYGPNKSSERYTGGTDAWAENMSLMWTFRGIPTLYYGSEIEFQAGKKIDCGPGCPLATTGRAYYGDHLAGDVTAADFSKVASADGAVATTLDKPLVKHVQRLNQIRRAIPALQMGQYSTEGISGGMAFKRRYTSGSTDSFALVAVTDGATFTGIPDGRYVDAVTGDVRQVTGGTLTVAAPGKGNLRVYVLNGSGRIGTEGPYLK
;
A
#
# COMPACT_ATOMS: atom_id res chain seq x y z
N MET A 1 10.33 -3.38 31.46
CA MET A 1 10.53 -2.98 30.05
C MET A 1 9.21 -2.79 29.30
N GLN A 2 8.32 -3.80 29.21
CA GLN A 2 7.03 -3.67 28.49
C GLN A 2 6.21 -2.43 28.90
N ASN A 3 5.97 -2.21 30.19
CA ASN A 3 5.23 -1.04 30.69
C ASN A 3 5.86 0.31 30.30
N TYR A 4 7.19 0.35 30.19
CA TYR A 4 7.89 1.57 29.77
C TYR A 4 7.61 1.87 28.30
N LEU A 5 7.66 0.85 27.44
CA LEU A 5 7.34 1.00 26.01
C LEU A 5 5.86 1.33 25.78
N ILE A 6 4.95 0.70 26.52
CA ILE A 6 3.51 1.05 26.49
C ILE A 6 3.34 2.53 26.87
N GLY A 7 3.93 2.96 27.98
CA GLY A 7 3.88 4.37 28.39
C GLY A 7 4.52 5.34 27.39
N ALA A 8 5.43 4.88 26.53
CA ALA A 8 5.96 5.70 25.42
C ALA A 8 4.93 5.82 24.28
N TYR A 9 4.29 4.72 23.88
CA TYR A 9 3.18 4.77 22.92
C TYR A 9 2.04 5.66 23.42
N ASP A 10 1.67 5.55 24.69
CA ASP A 10 0.62 6.36 25.30
C ASP A 10 0.88 7.86 25.19
N LYS A 11 2.14 8.28 25.39
CA LYS A 11 2.54 9.69 25.24
C LYS A 11 2.33 10.20 23.82
N TYR A 12 2.69 9.42 22.81
CA TYR A 12 2.49 9.83 21.41
C TYR A 12 1.01 9.82 21.03
N ILE A 13 0.25 8.82 21.50
CA ILE A 13 -1.21 8.80 21.34
C ILE A 13 -1.80 10.08 21.95
N ASP A 14 -1.40 10.46 23.16
CA ASP A 14 -1.89 11.66 23.83
C ASP A 14 -1.55 12.98 23.10
N MET A 15 -0.49 12.98 22.29
CA MET A 15 -0.13 14.10 21.40
C MET A 15 -1.02 14.17 20.14
N GLY A 16 -1.83 13.15 19.87
CA GLY A 16 -2.81 13.14 18.77
C GLY A 16 -2.30 12.56 17.46
N VAL A 17 -1.34 11.62 17.49
CA VAL A 17 -0.98 10.86 16.28
C VAL A 17 -2.15 9.98 15.81
N ASP A 18 -2.24 9.72 14.51
CA ASP A 18 -3.29 8.87 13.92
C ASP A 18 -2.91 7.38 13.81
N GLY A 19 -1.67 7.03 14.13
CA GLY A 19 -1.15 5.70 13.92
C GLY A 19 0.34 5.54 14.22
N PHE A 20 0.84 4.33 14.04
CA PHE A 20 2.26 3.99 14.21
C PHE A 20 2.79 3.13 13.06
N ARG A 21 3.94 3.54 12.51
CA ARG A 21 4.89 2.63 11.86
C ARG A 21 5.78 2.04 12.95
N VAL A 22 5.64 0.75 13.21
CA VAL A 22 6.45 0.03 14.20
C VAL A 22 7.71 -0.49 13.54
N ASP A 23 8.85 0.00 14.00
CA ASP A 23 10.18 -0.45 13.58
C ASP A 23 10.42 -1.91 13.98
N THR A 24 11.16 -2.65 13.15
CA THR A 24 11.73 -3.97 13.51
C THR A 24 10.75 -4.93 14.18
N ALA A 25 9.46 -4.90 13.78
CA ALA A 25 8.37 -5.63 14.43
C ALA A 25 8.62 -7.15 14.50
N VAL A 26 9.39 -7.69 13.54
CA VAL A 26 9.81 -9.10 13.48
C VAL A 26 10.65 -9.55 14.67
N HIS A 27 11.31 -8.62 15.37
CA HIS A 27 12.19 -8.92 16.49
C HIS A 27 11.45 -9.06 17.83
N ILE A 28 10.15 -8.78 17.85
CA ILE A 28 9.26 -9.03 18.99
C ILE A 28 8.28 -10.13 18.59
N PRO A 29 8.16 -11.24 19.35
CA PRO A 29 7.24 -12.32 19.01
C PRO A 29 5.80 -11.81 18.84
N ARG A 30 5.10 -12.30 17.81
CA ARG A 30 3.68 -11.96 17.55
C ARG A 30 2.79 -12.11 18.80
N THR A 31 3.01 -13.14 19.62
CA THR A 31 2.27 -13.31 20.89
C THR A 31 2.44 -12.13 21.83
N THR A 32 3.64 -11.54 21.90
CA THR A 32 3.88 -10.36 22.74
C THR A 32 3.15 -9.14 22.17
N TRP A 33 3.15 -8.95 20.85
CA TRP A 33 2.36 -7.91 20.20
C TRP A 33 0.87 -8.04 20.52
N ASN A 34 0.31 -9.22 20.26
CA ASN A 34 -1.12 -9.48 20.41
C ASN A 34 -1.60 -9.45 21.86
N ARG A 35 -0.76 -9.87 22.83
CA ARG A 35 -1.14 -9.92 24.25
C ARG A 35 -0.89 -8.62 25.02
N ARG A 36 0.07 -7.80 24.57
CA ARG A 36 0.57 -6.66 25.35
C ARG A 36 0.40 -5.34 24.62
N PHE A 37 1.06 -5.18 23.48
CA PHE A 37 1.21 -3.86 22.86
C PHE A 37 -0.01 -3.42 22.06
N LEU A 38 -0.55 -4.26 21.17
CA LEU A 38 -1.69 -3.90 20.32
C LEU A 38 -2.96 -3.63 21.13
N PRO A 39 -3.32 -4.45 22.15
CA PRO A 39 -4.45 -4.14 23.02
C PRO A 39 -4.26 -2.86 23.82
N ALA A 40 -3.05 -2.60 24.34
CA ALA A 40 -2.78 -1.39 25.12
C ALA A 40 -2.90 -0.11 24.26
N ILE A 41 -2.39 -0.13 23.03
CA ILE A 41 -2.57 0.96 22.06
C ILE A 41 -4.08 1.19 21.81
N GLN A 42 -4.81 0.12 21.48
CA GLN A 42 -6.24 0.21 21.20
C GLN A 42 -7.03 0.77 22.39
N GLU A 43 -6.71 0.30 23.59
CA GLU A 43 -7.34 0.75 24.84
C GLU A 43 -7.04 2.23 25.08
N ARG A 44 -5.77 2.66 24.96
CA ARG A 44 -5.40 4.06 25.19
C ARG A 44 -6.09 5.01 24.21
N VAL A 45 -6.09 4.67 22.91
CA VAL A 45 -6.79 5.49 21.90
C VAL A 45 -8.29 5.55 22.21
N THR A 46 -8.89 4.42 22.60
CA THR A 46 -10.31 4.37 23.00
C THR A 46 -10.59 5.27 24.20
N GLN A 47 -9.76 5.21 25.23
CA GLN A 47 -9.90 6.04 26.43
C GLN A 47 -9.74 7.53 26.12
N ARG A 48 -8.78 7.88 25.25
CA ARG A 48 -8.42 9.27 24.99
C ARG A 48 -9.32 9.95 23.95
N PHE A 49 -9.72 9.23 22.90
CA PHE A 49 -10.39 9.78 21.72
C PHE A 49 -11.68 9.04 21.33
N GLY A 50 -12.05 7.97 22.05
CA GLY A 50 -13.27 7.21 21.83
C GLY A 50 -13.12 6.05 20.84
N ALA A 51 -14.16 5.21 20.79
CA ALA A 51 -14.14 3.96 20.04
C ALA A 51 -14.04 4.14 18.51
N GLU A 52 -14.51 5.26 17.97
CA GLU A 52 -14.40 5.54 16.53
C GLU A 52 -12.96 5.83 16.13
N ALA A 53 -12.27 6.73 16.86
CA ALA A 53 -10.85 6.99 16.65
C ALA A 53 -10.03 5.70 16.79
N ALA A 54 -10.35 4.87 17.79
CA ALA A 54 -9.65 3.60 17.98
C ALA A 54 -9.85 2.62 16.82
N ARG A 55 -11.01 2.60 16.15
CA ARG A 55 -11.20 1.77 14.93
C ARG A 55 -10.39 2.28 13.73
N ASN A 56 -10.09 3.58 13.70
CA ASN A 56 -9.37 4.23 12.60
C ASN A 56 -7.87 4.37 12.86
N PHE A 57 -7.40 4.04 14.07
CA PHE A 57 -6.00 4.16 14.45
C PHE A 57 -5.15 3.11 13.73
N PHE A 58 -4.21 3.56 12.91
CA PHE A 58 -3.52 2.67 11.97
C PHE A 58 -2.16 2.24 12.49
N VAL A 59 -2.02 0.97 12.86
CA VAL A 59 -0.73 0.37 13.24
C VAL A 59 -0.23 -0.54 12.13
N PHE A 60 1.00 -0.33 11.68
CA PHE A 60 1.67 -1.24 10.76
C PHE A 60 3.13 -1.48 11.12
N GLY A 61 3.57 -2.73 11.03
CA GLY A 61 4.92 -3.16 11.38
C GLY A 61 5.83 -3.32 10.16
N GLU A 62 7.10 -2.99 10.36
CA GLU A 62 8.18 -3.46 9.51
C GLU A 62 8.55 -4.91 9.91
N VAL A 63 8.14 -5.87 9.08
CA VAL A 63 8.59 -7.26 9.18
C VAL A 63 9.51 -7.53 8.01
N ALA A 64 10.80 -7.26 8.20
CA ALA A 64 11.83 -7.24 7.17
C ALA A 64 12.12 -8.63 6.55
N ALA A 65 11.28 -9.04 5.60
CA ALA A 65 11.45 -10.24 4.78
C ALA A 65 12.09 -9.86 3.43
N PHE A 66 13.41 -9.67 3.41
CA PHE A 66 14.16 -9.27 2.20
C PHE A 66 14.43 -10.44 1.26
N VAL A 67 13.37 -11.07 0.78
CA VAL A 67 13.37 -12.20 -0.15
C VAL A 67 12.23 -12.08 -1.15
N ASN A 68 12.39 -12.72 -2.30
CA ASN A 68 11.34 -12.81 -3.33
C ASN A 68 10.43 -14.02 -3.13
N ASP A 69 10.34 -14.57 -1.92
CA ASP A 69 9.45 -15.70 -1.60
C ASP A 69 8.13 -15.18 -0.99
N LYS A 70 7.03 -15.92 -1.17
CA LYS A 70 5.74 -15.60 -0.50
C LYS A 70 5.87 -15.68 1.02
N TRP A 71 6.63 -16.66 1.50
CA TRP A 71 6.99 -16.84 2.91
C TRP A 71 8.50 -16.84 3.02
N ASN A 72 9.05 -16.08 3.97
CA ASN A 72 10.47 -15.80 4.12
C ASN A 72 11.30 -17.09 4.28
N ARG A 73 11.81 -17.64 3.16
CA ARG A 73 12.53 -18.93 3.12
C ARG A 73 11.79 -20.07 3.84
N GLY A 74 10.47 -20.08 3.75
CA GLY A 74 9.62 -21.05 4.46
C GLY A 74 9.47 -20.82 5.97
N SER A 75 10.02 -19.73 6.52
CA SER A 75 9.88 -19.40 7.94
C SER A 75 8.59 -18.63 8.22
N VAL A 76 7.69 -19.22 8.99
CA VAL A 76 6.40 -18.62 9.34
C VAL A 76 6.59 -17.40 10.24
N ASN A 77 7.32 -17.56 11.34
CA ASN A 77 7.48 -16.52 12.37
C ASN A 77 8.27 -15.28 11.91
N HIS A 78 8.98 -15.38 10.77
CA HIS A 78 9.74 -14.28 10.18
C HIS A 78 9.10 -13.70 8.90
N SER A 79 7.85 -14.05 8.61
CA SER A 79 7.12 -13.59 7.42
C SER A 79 6.11 -12.50 7.78
N ALA A 80 5.97 -11.47 6.94
CA ALA A 80 5.16 -10.28 7.23
C ALA A 80 3.70 -10.59 7.54
N GLN A 81 3.07 -11.40 6.69
CA GLN A 81 1.67 -11.79 6.81
C GLN A 81 1.33 -12.46 8.15
N PHE A 82 2.29 -13.17 8.78
CA PHE A 82 2.10 -13.87 10.05
C PHE A 82 1.63 -12.93 11.17
N TYR A 83 2.14 -11.70 11.16
CA TYR A 83 1.89 -10.69 12.17
C TYR A 83 0.50 -10.02 12.05
N THR A 84 -0.21 -10.26 10.94
CA THR A 84 -1.57 -9.74 10.74
C THR A 84 -2.65 -10.58 11.41
N TRP A 85 -2.28 -11.73 11.99
CA TRP A 85 -3.22 -12.71 12.53
C TRP A 85 -3.14 -12.81 14.05
N LYS A 86 -4.31 -13.06 14.67
CA LYS A 86 -4.41 -13.55 16.05
C LYS A 86 -3.84 -14.96 16.18
N GLU A 87 -3.57 -15.34 17.42
CA GLU A 87 -3.19 -16.68 17.82
C GLU A 87 -4.28 -17.71 17.45
N ARG A 88 -3.82 -18.92 17.09
CA ARG A 88 -4.70 -20.02 16.68
C ARG A 88 -5.15 -20.91 17.84
N LYS A 89 -4.44 -20.82 18.96
CA LYS A 89 -4.74 -21.51 20.21
C LYS A 89 -4.27 -20.66 21.39
N GLU A 90 -4.69 -21.06 22.57
CA GLU A 90 -4.11 -20.53 23.81
C GLU A 90 -2.71 -21.12 24.02
N TYR A 91 -1.80 -20.29 24.51
CA TYR A 91 -0.42 -20.61 24.87
C TYR A 91 -0.22 -20.39 26.38
N ASP A 92 0.93 -20.79 26.92
CA ASP A 92 1.28 -20.58 28.33
C ASP A 92 1.01 -19.13 28.80
N ALA A 93 0.64 -18.97 30.06
CA ALA A 93 0.37 -17.65 30.64
C ALA A 93 1.65 -16.79 30.77
N ASP A 94 2.83 -17.41 30.88
CA ASP A 94 4.12 -16.72 30.82
C ASP A 94 4.48 -16.32 29.39
N ASP A 95 4.81 -15.03 29.19
CA ASP A 95 5.04 -14.49 27.85
C ASP A 95 6.26 -15.11 27.15
N ALA A 96 7.32 -15.46 27.89
CA ALA A 96 8.52 -16.04 27.31
C ALA A 96 8.27 -17.48 26.85
N LYS A 97 7.58 -18.28 27.67
CA LYS A 97 7.12 -19.61 27.28
C LYS A 97 6.15 -19.56 26.11
N ALA A 98 5.17 -18.67 26.14
CA ALA A 98 4.19 -18.52 25.05
C ALA A 98 4.86 -18.15 23.72
N ALA A 99 5.88 -17.30 23.74
CA ALA A 99 6.66 -16.96 22.55
C ALA A 99 7.36 -18.19 21.95
N LEU A 100 8.00 -19.01 22.78
CA LEU A 100 8.68 -20.24 22.33
C LEU A 100 7.67 -21.28 21.83
N GLU A 101 6.58 -21.51 22.57
CA GLU A 101 5.52 -22.45 22.17
C GLU A 101 4.86 -22.05 20.86
N MET A 102 4.57 -20.77 20.66
CA MET A 102 4.03 -20.28 19.39
C MET A 102 5.05 -20.45 18.29
N TYR A 103 6.31 -20.08 18.51
CA TYR A 103 7.36 -20.22 17.51
C TYR A 103 7.45 -21.67 17.01
N ASP A 104 7.57 -22.63 17.93
CA ASP A 104 7.70 -24.05 17.60
C ASP A 104 6.44 -24.59 16.91
N TYR A 105 5.26 -24.30 17.45
CA TYR A 105 3.98 -24.77 16.90
C TYR A 105 3.75 -24.24 15.47
N GLU A 106 3.93 -22.94 15.27
CA GLU A 106 3.68 -22.28 13.99
C GLU A 106 4.70 -22.71 12.93
N GLN A 107 5.98 -22.84 13.32
CA GLN A 107 7.04 -23.24 12.41
C GLN A 107 6.94 -24.72 12.01
N GLN A 108 6.55 -25.61 12.93
CA GLN A 108 6.33 -27.04 12.66
C GLN A 108 5.12 -27.28 11.75
N LEU A 109 4.04 -26.50 11.91
CA LEU A 109 2.90 -26.56 11.01
C LEU A 109 3.26 -26.11 9.59
N GLY A 110 4.26 -25.24 9.46
CA GLY A 110 4.74 -24.76 8.17
C GLY A 110 3.78 -23.79 7.49
N THR A 111 4.23 -23.27 6.35
CA THR A 111 3.59 -22.17 5.63
C THR A 111 2.27 -22.57 4.96
N GLY A 112 2.16 -23.81 4.50
CA GLY A 112 0.95 -24.34 3.84
C GLY A 112 -0.25 -24.53 4.78
N ASN A 113 -0.03 -24.49 6.09
CA ASN A 113 -1.08 -24.65 7.11
C ASN A 113 -1.38 -23.33 7.86
N GLN A 114 -0.96 -22.20 7.29
CA GLN A 114 -1.25 -20.88 7.84
C GLN A 114 -2.63 -20.38 7.41
N PRO A 115 -3.28 -19.50 8.18
CA PRO A 115 -4.59 -18.96 7.81
C PRO A 115 -4.56 -18.25 6.46
N THR A 116 -5.68 -18.30 5.77
CA THR A 116 -5.92 -17.52 4.55
C THR A 116 -7.15 -16.64 4.71
N SER A 117 -7.25 -15.61 3.87
CA SER A 117 -8.32 -14.63 3.84
C SER A 117 -8.82 -14.41 2.43
N THR A 118 -10.12 -14.11 2.29
CA THR A 118 -10.68 -13.59 1.04
C THR A 118 -10.88 -12.07 1.07
N ASN A 119 -10.47 -11.38 2.13
CA ASN A 119 -10.83 -9.98 2.39
C ASN A 119 -10.43 -8.99 1.29
N ALA A 120 -9.32 -9.26 0.59
CA ALA A 120 -8.85 -8.42 -0.51
C ALA A 120 -9.52 -8.76 -1.86
N PHE A 121 -10.27 -9.85 -1.97
CA PHE A 121 -10.76 -10.41 -3.23
C PHE A 121 -12.26 -10.22 -3.42
N LEU A 122 -12.67 -9.95 -4.65
CA LEU A 122 -14.09 -9.99 -5.04
C LEU A 122 -14.55 -11.44 -5.21
N GLN A 123 -15.84 -11.68 -4.97
CA GLN A 123 -16.52 -12.91 -5.38
C GLN A 123 -17.14 -12.68 -6.76
N GLY A 124 -16.43 -13.06 -7.82
CA GLY A 124 -16.73 -12.61 -9.17
C GLY A 124 -16.55 -11.10 -9.30
N ASN A 125 -17.67 -10.36 -9.35
CA ASN A 125 -17.69 -8.89 -9.32
C ASN A 125 -18.34 -8.32 -8.05
N SER A 126 -18.76 -9.18 -7.12
CA SER A 126 -19.45 -8.76 -5.91
C SER A 126 -18.45 -8.44 -4.81
N TYR A 127 -18.65 -7.29 -4.17
CA TYR A 127 -18.00 -6.97 -2.91
C TYR A 127 -18.68 -7.75 -1.79
N HIS A 128 -17.90 -8.22 -0.81
CA HIS A 128 -18.43 -8.84 0.40
C HIS A 128 -17.84 -8.17 1.64
N THR A 129 -18.55 -8.27 2.76
CA THR A 129 -18.03 -7.79 4.04
C THR A 129 -16.73 -8.55 4.39
N PRO A 130 -15.62 -7.84 4.65
CA PRO A 130 -14.38 -8.47 5.12
C PRO A 130 -14.56 -9.11 6.51
N ASP A 131 -13.93 -10.26 6.73
CA ASP A 131 -13.84 -10.92 8.03
C ASP A 131 -12.51 -10.59 8.71
N HIS A 132 -12.56 -9.64 9.66
CA HIS A 132 -11.41 -9.26 10.49
C HIS A 132 -11.45 -9.91 11.88
N SER A 133 -12.26 -10.96 12.11
CA SER A 133 -12.41 -11.59 13.43
C SER A 133 -11.07 -12.11 14.01
N LYS A 134 -10.17 -12.54 13.13
CA LYS A 134 -8.81 -13.00 13.41
C LYS A 134 -7.72 -11.98 13.13
N PHE A 135 -8.05 -10.71 12.90
CA PHE A 135 -7.06 -9.64 12.74
C PHE A 135 -6.34 -9.35 14.06
N SER A 136 -5.01 -9.25 14.05
CA SER A 136 -4.20 -8.98 15.24
C SER A 136 -4.33 -7.56 15.79
N GLY A 137 -4.73 -6.59 14.95
CA GLY A 137 -4.57 -5.17 15.24
C GLY A 137 -3.33 -4.55 14.59
N MET A 138 -2.51 -5.33 13.88
CA MET A 138 -1.31 -4.85 13.19
C MET A 138 -1.35 -5.19 11.70
N ASN A 139 -1.22 -4.17 10.86
CA ASN A 139 -0.94 -4.30 9.43
C ASN A 139 0.58 -4.37 9.22
N VAL A 140 1.03 -4.47 7.97
CA VAL A 140 2.47 -4.57 7.66
C VAL A 140 2.84 -3.81 6.41
N ILE A 141 4.13 -3.52 6.29
CA ILE A 141 4.73 -3.18 5.01
C ILE A 141 4.60 -4.38 4.06
N ASP A 142 4.22 -4.11 2.81
CA ASP A 142 4.16 -5.09 1.72
C ASP A 142 5.58 -5.43 1.22
N MET A 143 6.34 -6.16 2.05
CA MET A 143 7.68 -6.60 1.68
C MET A 143 7.68 -7.46 0.42
N ARG A 144 6.56 -8.17 0.16
CA ARG A 144 6.38 -8.98 -1.05
C ARG A 144 6.43 -8.11 -2.30
N MET A 145 5.66 -7.03 -2.37
CA MET A 145 5.71 -6.11 -3.49
C MET A 145 7.01 -5.31 -3.50
N HIS A 146 7.46 -4.78 -2.35
CA HIS A 146 8.70 -4.00 -2.24
C HIS A 146 9.90 -4.70 -2.88
N MET A 147 10.12 -5.97 -2.53
CA MET A 147 11.24 -6.74 -3.07
C MET A 147 11.15 -6.95 -4.59
N ASN A 148 9.93 -6.92 -5.14
CA ASN A 148 9.65 -7.24 -6.53
C ASN A 148 9.42 -6.03 -7.45
N PHE A 149 9.50 -4.80 -6.94
CA PHE A 149 9.43 -3.55 -7.72
C PHE A 149 10.66 -3.26 -8.60
N GLY A 150 11.42 -4.28 -9.02
CA GLY A 150 12.33 -4.14 -10.16
C GLY A 150 11.58 -3.61 -11.39
N ASP A 151 10.36 -4.12 -11.58
CA ASP A 151 9.36 -3.64 -12.52
C ASP A 151 7.95 -3.84 -11.95
N ALA A 152 6.96 -3.13 -12.49
CA ALA A 152 5.60 -3.13 -11.97
C ALA A 152 4.86 -4.46 -12.21
N HIS A 153 5.10 -5.14 -13.33
CA HIS A 153 4.46 -6.43 -13.64
C HIS A 153 4.84 -7.50 -12.61
N ASN A 154 6.13 -7.56 -12.27
CA ASN A 154 6.64 -8.48 -11.28
C ASN A 154 6.04 -8.16 -9.90
N ALA A 155 6.01 -6.90 -9.48
CA ALA A 155 5.38 -6.50 -8.22
C ALA A 155 3.87 -6.85 -8.18
N PHE A 156 3.12 -6.58 -9.25
CA PHE A 156 1.70 -6.92 -9.36
C PHE A 156 1.48 -8.44 -9.27
N SER A 157 2.29 -9.23 -9.97
CA SER A 157 2.19 -10.69 -9.94
C SER A 157 2.41 -11.24 -8.53
N ASN A 158 3.47 -10.78 -7.86
CA ASN A 158 3.86 -11.24 -6.53
C ASN A 158 2.91 -10.75 -5.42
N GLY A 159 2.35 -9.54 -5.55
CA GLY A 159 1.29 -9.06 -4.66
C GLY A 159 0.10 -10.02 -4.69
N LYS A 160 -0.46 -10.27 -5.88
CA LYS A 160 -1.59 -11.19 -6.07
C LYS A 160 -1.35 -12.59 -5.52
N ASP A 161 -0.14 -13.12 -5.70
CA ASP A 161 0.25 -14.44 -5.22
C ASP A 161 0.21 -14.56 -3.68
N SER A 162 0.38 -13.45 -2.97
CA SER A 162 0.50 -13.43 -1.51
C SER A 162 -0.70 -12.89 -0.75
N ASP A 163 -1.62 -12.20 -1.44
CA ASP A 163 -2.68 -11.42 -0.80
C ASP A 163 -3.67 -12.25 0.02
N ASP A 164 -3.78 -13.55 -0.29
CA ASP A 164 -4.56 -14.53 0.48
C ASP A 164 -4.01 -14.80 1.87
N SER A 165 -2.72 -14.53 2.11
CA SER A 165 -2.04 -14.94 3.34
C SER A 165 -2.04 -13.86 4.42
N TYR A 166 -2.39 -12.62 4.05
CA TYR A 166 -2.61 -11.52 4.99
C TYR A 166 -4.06 -11.56 5.49
N ASN A 167 -4.32 -11.08 6.71
CA ASN A 167 -5.71 -10.96 7.15
C ASN A 167 -6.50 -10.03 6.22
N ASP A 168 -5.92 -8.92 5.79
CA ASP A 168 -6.47 -8.06 4.74
C ASP A 168 -5.37 -7.28 4.01
N ALA A 169 -5.01 -7.74 2.81
CA ALA A 169 -3.96 -7.11 2.00
C ALA A 169 -4.33 -5.70 1.49
N THR A 170 -5.60 -5.26 1.60
CA THR A 170 -5.99 -3.89 1.24
C THR A 170 -5.40 -2.83 2.17
N PHE A 171 -4.93 -3.23 3.35
CA PHE A 171 -4.23 -2.38 4.32
C PHE A 171 -2.71 -2.46 4.26
N ASN A 172 -2.14 -3.32 3.41
CA ASN A 172 -0.69 -3.43 3.28
C ASN A 172 -0.08 -2.11 2.81
N VAL A 173 1.01 -1.68 3.44
CA VAL A 173 1.71 -0.44 3.09
C VAL A 173 2.71 -0.72 1.97
N VAL A 174 2.46 -0.16 0.78
CA VAL A 174 3.21 -0.48 -0.44
C VAL A 174 4.18 0.65 -0.77
N TYR A 175 5.45 0.33 -1.04
CA TYR A 175 6.44 1.29 -1.55
C TYR A 175 7.46 0.61 -2.47
N VAL A 176 8.07 1.39 -3.37
CA VAL A 176 9.15 0.94 -4.26
C VAL A 176 10.48 1.00 -3.53
N ASP A 177 10.85 2.17 -3.02
CA ASP A 177 12.08 2.40 -2.25
C ASP A 177 11.77 3.03 -0.89
N SER A 178 12.74 2.94 0.02
CA SER A 178 12.66 3.52 1.35
C SER A 178 13.99 4.14 1.78
N HIS A 179 14.00 4.61 3.01
CA HIS A 179 15.21 5.03 3.69
C HIS A 179 16.23 3.92 3.94
N ASP A 180 15.89 2.63 3.81
CA ASP A 180 16.84 1.54 4.04
C ASP A 180 17.26 0.85 2.74
N TYR A 181 16.28 0.54 1.88
CA TYR A 181 16.50 -0.25 0.68
C TYR A 181 15.62 0.17 -0.50
N GLY A 182 16.14 0.02 -1.71
CA GLY A 182 15.35 -0.10 -2.92
C GLY A 182 14.89 -1.55 -3.15
N PRO A 183 14.16 -1.81 -4.25
CA PRO A 183 13.72 -3.16 -4.62
C PRO A 183 14.89 -4.15 -4.68
N ASN A 184 14.60 -5.45 -4.49
CA ASN A 184 15.61 -6.51 -4.40
C ASN A 184 16.69 -6.26 -3.33
N LYS A 185 16.35 -5.55 -2.23
CA LYS A 185 17.29 -5.15 -1.17
C LYS A 185 18.48 -4.32 -1.69
N SER A 186 18.25 -3.51 -2.72
CA SER A 186 19.27 -2.59 -3.23
C SER A 186 19.65 -1.59 -2.14
N SER A 187 20.95 -1.37 -1.94
CA SER A 187 21.46 -0.31 -1.06
C SER A 187 21.50 1.06 -1.71
N GLU A 188 20.97 1.21 -2.92
CA GLU A 188 20.97 2.44 -3.71
C GLU A 188 19.53 2.92 -3.97
N ARG A 189 19.35 4.24 -4.04
CA ARG A 189 18.06 4.85 -4.44
C ARG A 189 17.67 4.34 -5.81
N TYR A 190 16.38 4.08 -6.01
CA TYR A 190 15.87 3.46 -7.23
C TYR A 190 16.27 4.22 -8.50
N THR A 191 16.72 3.47 -9.51
CA THR A 191 17.28 4.01 -10.78
C THR A 191 16.45 3.62 -12.01
N GLY A 192 15.20 3.21 -11.84
CA GLY A 192 14.34 2.79 -12.97
C GLY A 192 14.00 3.92 -13.96
N GLY A 193 14.24 5.17 -13.57
CA GLY A 193 13.93 6.36 -14.38
C GLY A 193 12.47 6.79 -14.29
N THR A 194 12.18 7.97 -14.85
CA THR A 194 10.87 8.64 -14.73
C THR A 194 9.70 7.76 -15.20
N ASP A 195 9.84 7.06 -16.33
CA ASP A 195 8.76 6.22 -16.87
C ASP A 195 8.46 5.00 -15.98
N ALA A 196 9.49 4.37 -15.39
CA ALA A 196 9.31 3.26 -14.48
C ALA A 196 8.73 3.73 -13.14
N TRP A 197 9.14 4.89 -12.65
CA TRP A 197 8.51 5.52 -11.48
C TRP A 197 7.03 5.81 -11.72
N ALA A 198 6.69 6.40 -12.86
CA ALA A 198 5.30 6.68 -13.20
C ALA A 198 4.47 5.39 -13.29
N GLU A 199 5.04 4.31 -13.83
CA GLU A 199 4.39 2.99 -13.92
C GLU A 199 4.18 2.37 -12.53
N ASN A 200 5.21 2.35 -11.69
CA ASN A 200 5.12 1.85 -10.32
C ASN A 200 4.09 2.65 -9.49
N MET A 201 4.08 3.99 -9.59
CA MET A 201 3.10 4.83 -8.92
C MET A 201 1.67 4.57 -9.45
N SER A 202 1.51 4.40 -10.76
CA SER A 202 0.22 4.06 -11.36
C SER A 202 -0.33 2.75 -10.79
N LEU A 203 0.51 1.73 -10.64
CA LEU A 203 0.13 0.47 -9.98
C LEU A 203 -0.21 0.69 -8.50
N MET A 204 0.68 1.30 -7.72
CA MET A 204 0.51 1.52 -6.28
C MET A 204 -0.77 2.29 -5.92
N TRP A 205 -1.13 3.31 -6.72
CA TRP A 205 -2.31 4.13 -6.45
C TRP A 205 -3.62 3.52 -6.91
N THR A 206 -3.59 2.54 -7.81
CA THR A 206 -4.81 1.97 -8.40
C THR A 206 -5.04 0.51 -8.01
N PHE A 207 -4.02 -0.21 -7.55
CA PHE A 207 -4.15 -1.55 -6.97
C PHE A 207 -4.54 -1.49 -5.49
N ARG A 208 -4.56 -2.63 -4.80
CA ARG A 208 -4.85 -2.71 -3.36
C ARG A 208 -3.66 -2.27 -2.50
N GLY A 209 -3.93 -1.97 -1.24
CA GLY A 209 -2.91 -1.49 -0.30
C GLY A 209 -2.86 0.03 -0.24
N ILE A 210 -2.04 0.54 0.66
CA ILE A 210 -1.85 1.96 0.94
C ILE A 210 -0.54 2.40 0.27
N PRO A 211 -0.60 3.20 -0.81
CA PRO A 211 0.61 3.68 -1.47
C PRO A 211 1.40 4.61 -0.55
N THR A 212 2.69 4.35 -0.39
CA THR A 212 3.64 5.16 0.38
C THR A 212 4.84 5.52 -0.48
N LEU A 213 5.16 6.80 -0.52
CA LEU A 213 6.28 7.32 -1.30
C LEU A 213 7.36 7.84 -0.34
N TYR A 214 8.60 7.41 -0.55
CA TYR A 214 9.73 7.98 0.17
C TYR A 214 10.05 9.37 -0.37
N TYR A 215 10.42 10.30 0.53
CA TYR A 215 10.61 11.70 0.13
C TYR A 215 11.65 11.84 -0.98
N GLY A 216 11.39 12.78 -1.88
CA GLY A 216 12.25 13.06 -3.02
C GLY A 216 12.12 12.05 -4.16
N SER A 217 11.49 10.89 -3.98
CA SER A 217 11.23 9.95 -5.09
C SER A 217 10.33 10.59 -6.16
N GLU A 218 9.50 11.57 -5.80
CA GLU A 218 8.70 12.38 -6.72
C GLU A 218 9.52 13.30 -7.65
N ILE A 219 10.81 13.47 -7.40
CA ILE A 219 11.75 14.17 -8.30
C ILE A 219 12.99 13.35 -8.64
N GLU A 220 12.99 12.06 -8.30
CA GLU A 220 14.15 11.16 -8.45
C GLU A 220 15.39 11.65 -7.66
N PHE A 221 15.14 12.27 -6.51
CA PHE A 221 16.17 12.83 -5.64
C PHE A 221 17.21 11.75 -5.26
N GLN A 222 18.48 12.05 -5.55
CA GLN A 222 19.61 11.17 -5.27
C GLN A 222 19.48 9.78 -5.90
N ALA A 223 18.78 9.63 -7.04
CA ALA A 223 18.71 8.37 -7.78
C ALA A 223 20.11 7.77 -8.01
N GLY A 224 20.26 6.47 -7.73
CA GLY A 224 21.52 5.73 -7.86
C GLY A 224 22.57 6.04 -6.80
N LYS A 225 22.32 6.96 -5.86
CA LYS A 225 23.21 7.11 -4.70
C LYS A 225 22.95 6.00 -3.70
N LYS A 226 24.01 5.61 -3.00
CA LYS A 226 23.90 4.76 -1.80
C LYS A 226 22.92 5.41 -0.82
N ILE A 227 21.96 4.64 -0.34
CA ILE A 227 20.89 5.11 0.55
C ILE A 227 21.49 5.54 1.89
N ASP A 228 22.26 4.65 2.51
CA ASP A 228 23.00 4.91 3.73
C ASP A 228 24.33 4.16 3.73
N CYS A 229 25.37 4.81 4.23
CA CYS A 229 26.73 4.27 4.41
C CYS A 229 27.12 4.20 5.91
N GLY A 230 26.16 4.44 6.82
CA GLY A 230 26.40 4.58 8.24
C GLY A 230 27.31 5.78 8.53
N PRO A 231 28.21 5.68 9.53
CA PRO A 231 29.13 6.77 9.87
C PRO A 231 30.28 6.95 8.84
N GLY A 232 30.29 6.18 7.75
CA GLY A 232 31.41 6.13 6.81
C GLY A 232 31.42 7.21 5.73
N CYS A 233 30.34 7.98 5.57
CA CYS A 233 30.29 9.07 4.58
C CYS A 233 29.29 10.17 4.97
N PRO A 234 29.44 11.40 4.44
CA PRO A 234 28.51 12.48 4.72
C PRO A 234 27.11 12.19 4.15
N LEU A 235 26.06 12.42 4.95
CA LEU A 235 24.66 12.25 4.52
C LEU A 235 24.32 13.02 3.24
N ALA A 236 24.94 14.19 3.02
CA ALA A 236 24.75 14.98 1.81
C ALA A 236 25.11 14.23 0.50
N THR A 237 25.88 13.14 0.61
CA THR A 237 26.29 12.30 -0.53
C THR A 237 25.43 11.05 -0.71
N THR A 238 24.41 10.85 0.14
CA THR A 238 23.58 9.65 0.18
C THR A 238 22.12 9.92 -0.21
N GLY A 239 21.35 8.85 -0.34
CA GLY A 239 19.89 8.92 -0.52
C GLY A 239 19.13 9.50 0.68
N ARG A 240 19.79 9.68 1.83
CA ARG A 240 19.28 10.33 3.05
C ARG A 240 19.71 11.81 3.15
N ALA A 241 20.21 12.39 2.05
CA ALA A 241 20.59 13.80 2.01
C ALA A 241 19.41 14.73 2.39
N TYR A 242 19.76 15.90 2.92
CA TYR A 242 18.80 16.95 3.27
C TYR A 242 18.02 17.42 2.03
N TYR A 243 16.70 17.37 2.10
CA TYR A 243 15.81 17.71 0.98
C TYR A 243 15.29 19.14 1.01
N GLY A 244 15.50 19.88 2.11
CA GLY A 244 14.84 21.17 2.33
C GLY A 244 15.15 22.22 1.28
N ASP A 245 16.30 22.13 0.59
CA ASP A 245 16.66 23.04 -0.51
C ASP A 245 15.69 22.93 -1.70
N HIS A 246 14.96 21.82 -1.82
CA HIS A 246 13.90 21.62 -2.83
C HIS A 246 12.51 22.10 -2.36
N LEU A 247 12.39 22.53 -1.10
CA LEU A 247 11.14 22.94 -0.47
C LEU A 247 11.12 24.43 -0.12
N ALA A 248 12.21 25.17 -0.32
CA ALA A 248 12.26 26.60 -0.04
C ALA A 248 11.28 27.38 -0.95
N GLY A 249 10.45 28.22 -0.33
CA GLY A 249 9.40 29.03 -0.97
C GLY A 249 8.04 28.81 -0.32
N ASP A 250 7.02 29.46 -0.86
CA ASP A 250 5.63 29.39 -0.41
C ASP A 250 4.76 28.58 -1.38
N VAL A 251 3.76 27.87 -0.84
CA VAL A 251 2.76 27.12 -1.61
C VAL A 251 1.36 27.51 -1.16
N THR A 252 0.53 27.95 -2.10
CA THR A 252 -0.91 28.11 -1.87
C THR A 252 -1.64 26.91 -2.46
N ALA A 253 -2.25 26.09 -1.60
CA ALA A 253 -3.09 24.97 -2.03
C ALA A 253 -4.53 25.45 -2.29
N ALA A 254 -5.11 25.08 -3.43
CA ALA A 254 -6.52 25.37 -3.74
C ALA A 254 -7.48 24.30 -3.20
N ASP A 255 -6.99 23.06 -3.09
CA ASP A 255 -7.77 21.87 -2.76
C ASP A 255 -6.81 20.68 -2.55
N PHE A 256 -7.34 19.50 -2.24
CA PHE A 256 -6.57 18.26 -2.17
C PHE A 256 -5.80 18.00 -3.47
N SER A 257 -4.47 17.89 -3.34
CA SER A 257 -3.53 17.71 -4.46
C SER A 257 -3.66 18.76 -5.57
N LYS A 258 -4.10 19.99 -5.26
CA LYS A 258 -4.12 21.13 -6.20
C LYS A 258 -3.31 22.29 -5.66
N VAL A 259 -2.34 22.72 -6.45
CA VAL A 259 -1.53 23.92 -6.17
C VAL A 259 -2.11 25.09 -6.95
N ALA A 260 -2.56 26.13 -6.25
CA ALA A 260 -3.00 27.38 -6.85
C ALA A 260 -1.81 28.21 -7.36
N SER A 261 -0.78 28.32 -6.52
CA SER A 261 0.46 29.02 -6.81
C SER A 261 1.57 28.48 -5.93
N ALA A 262 2.81 28.57 -6.41
CA ALA A 262 4.02 28.31 -5.65
C ALA A 262 5.14 29.21 -6.17
N ASP A 263 6.12 29.50 -5.33
CA ASP A 263 7.34 30.21 -5.73
C ASP A 263 8.62 29.47 -5.28
N GLY A 264 9.79 30.09 -5.48
CA GLY A 264 11.07 29.56 -5.03
C GLY A 264 11.44 28.20 -5.64
N ALA A 265 12.18 27.42 -4.86
CA ALA A 265 12.59 26.06 -5.23
C ALA A 265 11.41 25.08 -5.24
N VAL A 266 10.44 25.26 -4.32
CA VAL A 266 9.27 24.39 -4.24
C VAL A 266 8.40 24.48 -5.51
N ALA A 267 8.30 25.65 -6.17
CA ALA A 267 7.67 25.76 -7.48
C ALA A 267 8.34 24.87 -8.53
N THR A 268 9.68 24.82 -8.54
CA THR A 268 10.45 23.97 -9.47
C THR A 268 10.25 22.49 -9.17
N THR A 269 10.19 22.11 -7.89
CA THR A 269 9.87 20.75 -7.44
C THR A 269 8.47 20.36 -7.88
N LEU A 270 7.47 21.23 -7.64
CA LEU A 270 6.07 21.00 -7.98
C LEU A 270 5.82 20.93 -9.49
N ASP A 271 6.72 21.43 -10.32
CA ASP A 271 6.63 21.33 -11.78
C ASP A 271 7.19 20.02 -12.35
N LYS A 272 7.84 19.18 -11.53
CA LYS A 272 8.42 17.91 -11.99
C LYS A 272 7.34 16.94 -12.50
N PRO A 273 7.63 16.16 -13.57
CA PRO A 273 6.66 15.25 -14.18
C PRO A 273 5.99 14.28 -13.19
N LEU A 274 6.78 13.66 -12.30
CA LEU A 274 6.28 12.71 -11.32
C LEU A 274 5.48 13.39 -10.19
N VAL A 275 5.75 14.65 -9.88
CA VAL A 275 4.91 15.42 -8.94
C VAL A 275 3.53 15.67 -9.53
N LYS A 276 3.44 16.09 -10.80
CA LYS A 276 2.15 16.23 -11.48
C LYS A 276 1.41 14.89 -11.57
N HIS A 277 2.15 13.81 -11.83
CA HIS A 277 1.61 12.44 -11.85
C HIS A 277 1.00 12.04 -10.51
N VAL A 278 1.76 12.16 -9.41
CA VAL A 278 1.27 11.76 -8.08
C VAL A 278 0.12 12.65 -7.60
N GLN A 279 0.11 13.95 -7.93
CA GLN A 279 -1.01 14.84 -7.65
C GLN A 279 -2.30 14.35 -8.31
N ARG A 280 -2.24 13.99 -9.60
CA ARG A 280 -3.41 13.49 -10.32
C ARG A 280 -3.82 12.10 -9.85
N LEU A 281 -2.88 11.20 -9.59
CA LEU A 281 -3.18 9.87 -9.01
C LEU A 281 -3.89 10.00 -7.67
N ASN A 282 -3.48 10.94 -6.81
CA ASN A 282 -4.16 11.23 -5.55
C ASN A 282 -5.60 11.71 -5.77
N GLN A 283 -5.83 12.62 -6.71
CA GLN A 283 -7.18 13.08 -7.06
C GLN A 283 -8.06 11.93 -7.57
N ILE A 284 -7.54 11.10 -8.48
CA ILE A 284 -8.24 9.92 -9.01
C ILE A 284 -8.60 8.94 -7.89
N ARG A 285 -7.62 8.58 -7.05
CA ARG A 285 -7.84 7.64 -5.94
C ARG A 285 -8.84 8.20 -4.92
N ARG A 286 -8.77 9.50 -4.60
CA ARG A 286 -9.70 10.16 -3.68
C ARG A 286 -11.14 10.21 -4.20
N ALA A 287 -11.32 10.34 -5.51
CA ALA A 287 -12.64 10.42 -6.13
C ALA A 287 -13.33 9.06 -6.34
N ILE A 288 -12.57 7.95 -6.33
CA ILE A 288 -13.08 6.62 -6.67
C ILE A 288 -12.94 5.68 -5.47
N PRO A 289 -14.02 5.43 -4.69
CA PRO A 289 -13.96 4.58 -3.48
C PRO A 289 -13.38 3.18 -3.74
N ALA A 290 -13.65 2.58 -4.90
CA ALA A 290 -13.08 1.29 -5.29
C ALA A 290 -11.54 1.27 -5.31
N LEU A 291 -10.88 2.40 -5.61
CA LEU A 291 -9.42 2.48 -5.62
C LEU A 291 -8.83 2.66 -4.22
N GLN A 292 -9.61 3.14 -3.24
CA GLN A 292 -9.12 3.39 -1.87
C GLN A 292 -9.00 2.09 -1.08
N MET A 293 -10.13 1.44 -0.82
CA MET A 293 -10.25 0.24 0.03
C MET A 293 -11.04 -0.88 -0.65
N GLY A 294 -11.22 -0.80 -1.97
CA GLY A 294 -11.99 -1.81 -2.69
C GLY A 294 -11.27 -3.16 -2.78
N GLN A 295 -12.04 -4.23 -2.71
CA GLN A 295 -11.61 -5.57 -3.11
C GLN A 295 -11.25 -5.61 -4.60
N TYR A 296 -10.46 -6.59 -5.01
CA TYR A 296 -10.06 -6.74 -6.42
C TYR A 296 -10.31 -8.15 -6.98
N SER A 297 -10.37 -8.27 -8.31
CA SER A 297 -10.39 -9.56 -9.01
C SER A 297 -9.68 -9.44 -10.36
N THR A 298 -8.99 -10.53 -10.75
CA THR A 298 -8.41 -10.69 -12.09
C THR A 298 -9.16 -11.72 -12.94
N GLU A 299 -10.31 -12.21 -12.47
CA GLU A 299 -11.14 -13.17 -13.20
C GLU A 299 -11.77 -12.51 -14.43
N GLY A 300 -11.75 -13.21 -15.57
CA GLY A 300 -12.35 -12.69 -16.81
C GLY A 300 -11.60 -11.51 -17.40
N ILE A 301 -10.26 -11.48 -17.28
CA ILE A 301 -9.43 -10.40 -17.82
C ILE A 301 -8.31 -10.97 -18.67
N SER A 302 -8.13 -10.42 -19.88
CA SER A 302 -6.86 -10.52 -20.60
C SER A 302 -6.06 -9.22 -20.39
N GLY A 303 -4.75 -9.31 -20.10
CA GLY A 303 -3.90 -8.15 -19.85
C GLY A 303 -2.83 -8.42 -18.78
N GLY A 304 -1.67 -7.76 -18.87
CA GLY A 304 -0.52 -8.00 -17.98
C GLY A 304 -0.67 -7.37 -16.60
N MET A 305 -1.13 -6.11 -16.54
CA MET A 305 -1.48 -5.41 -15.30
C MET A 305 -2.90 -4.85 -15.38
N ALA A 306 -3.89 -5.74 -15.30
CA ALA A 306 -5.29 -5.37 -15.31
C ALA A 306 -6.10 -6.10 -14.24
N PHE A 307 -7.05 -5.39 -13.64
CA PHE A 307 -7.86 -5.90 -12.54
C PHE A 307 -9.16 -5.10 -12.40
N LYS A 308 -10.17 -5.72 -11.79
CA LYS A 308 -11.42 -5.09 -11.38
C LYS A 308 -11.30 -4.66 -9.92
N ARG A 309 -11.89 -3.54 -9.54
CA ARG A 309 -12.00 -3.06 -8.15
C ARG A 309 -13.47 -2.82 -7.82
N ARG A 310 -13.91 -3.20 -6.61
CA ARG A 310 -15.22 -2.79 -6.09
C ARG A 310 -15.16 -2.44 -4.62
N TYR A 311 -15.93 -1.44 -4.21
CA TYR A 311 -16.17 -1.12 -2.82
C TYR A 311 -17.66 -0.83 -2.62
N THR A 312 -18.27 -1.48 -1.63
CA THR A 312 -19.64 -1.17 -1.21
C THR A 312 -19.71 -0.87 0.28
N SER A 313 -20.40 0.21 0.64
CA SER A 313 -20.67 0.58 2.04
C SER A 313 -21.81 1.59 2.08
N GLY A 314 -22.85 1.31 2.86
CA GLY A 314 -24.06 2.14 2.89
C GLY A 314 -24.65 2.34 1.49
N SER A 315 -24.76 3.59 1.05
CA SER A 315 -25.22 3.96 -0.30
C SER A 315 -24.12 4.00 -1.36
N THR A 316 -22.86 3.78 -0.99
CA THR A 316 -21.74 3.74 -1.93
C THR A 316 -21.67 2.38 -2.60
N ASP A 317 -21.70 2.36 -3.93
CA ASP A 317 -21.30 1.22 -4.76
C ASP A 317 -20.39 1.75 -5.89
N SER A 318 -19.10 1.48 -5.77
CA SER A 318 -18.08 1.92 -6.72
C SER A 318 -17.46 0.70 -7.36
N PHE A 319 -17.57 0.57 -8.69
CA PHE A 319 -16.99 -0.51 -9.48
C PHE A 319 -16.10 0.07 -10.59
N ALA A 320 -14.86 -0.39 -10.69
CA ALA A 320 -13.86 0.15 -11.62
C ALA A 320 -13.08 -0.97 -12.32
N LEU A 321 -12.79 -0.76 -13.60
CA LEU A 321 -11.89 -1.59 -14.42
C LEU A 321 -10.59 -0.84 -14.59
N VAL A 322 -9.47 -1.43 -14.19
CA VAL A 322 -8.16 -0.80 -14.24
C VAL A 322 -7.26 -1.57 -15.19
N ALA A 323 -6.62 -0.85 -16.12
CA ALA A 323 -5.54 -1.35 -16.96
C ALA A 323 -4.35 -0.39 -16.86
N VAL A 324 -3.20 -0.88 -16.39
CA VAL A 324 -1.96 -0.10 -16.22
C VAL A 324 -0.97 -0.55 -17.28
N THR A 325 -0.38 0.39 -18.02
CA THR A 325 0.58 0.18 -19.12
C THR A 325 0.04 -0.61 -20.32
N ASP A 326 -0.49 -1.81 -20.09
CA ASP A 326 -0.94 -2.75 -21.10
C ASP A 326 -2.40 -2.54 -21.49
N GLY A 327 -2.76 -3.07 -22.66
CA GLY A 327 -4.16 -3.21 -23.05
C GLY A 327 -4.82 -4.34 -22.26
N ALA A 328 -6.15 -4.30 -22.17
CA ALA A 328 -6.90 -5.35 -21.49
C ALA A 328 -8.29 -5.56 -22.09
N THR A 329 -8.79 -6.79 -22.02
CA THR A 329 -10.21 -7.08 -22.25
C THR A 329 -10.81 -7.62 -20.98
N PHE A 330 -11.85 -6.97 -20.48
CA PHE A 330 -12.65 -7.39 -19.34
C PHE A 330 -13.90 -8.08 -19.83
N THR A 331 -14.23 -9.25 -19.26
CA THR A 331 -15.44 -10.02 -19.56
C THR A 331 -16.23 -10.35 -18.29
N GLY A 332 -17.51 -10.67 -18.48
CA GLY A 332 -18.43 -10.94 -17.37
C GLY A 332 -18.66 -9.74 -16.45
N ILE A 333 -18.37 -8.51 -16.88
CA ILE A 333 -18.57 -7.29 -16.09
C ILE A 333 -20.06 -6.85 -16.11
N PRO A 334 -20.54 -6.08 -15.12
CA PRO A 334 -21.88 -5.52 -15.17
C PRO A 334 -22.09 -4.62 -16.40
N ASP A 335 -23.26 -4.71 -17.02
CA ASP A 335 -23.65 -3.78 -18.07
C ASP A 335 -23.89 -2.38 -17.50
N GLY A 336 -23.70 -1.36 -18.34
CA GLY A 336 -23.93 0.02 -17.96
C GLY A 336 -22.99 1.02 -18.63
N ARG A 337 -23.06 2.25 -18.15
CA ARG A 337 -22.25 3.37 -18.64
C ARG A 337 -20.94 3.45 -17.86
N TYR A 338 -19.84 3.05 -18.48
CA TYR A 338 -18.50 3.21 -17.93
C TYR A 338 -17.87 4.50 -18.42
N VAL A 339 -17.21 5.22 -17.52
CA VAL A 339 -16.47 6.43 -17.86
C VAL A 339 -15.05 6.32 -17.37
N ASP A 340 -14.09 6.53 -18.27
CA ASP A 340 -12.67 6.53 -17.91
C ASP A 340 -12.31 7.77 -17.08
N ALA A 341 -11.84 7.55 -15.86
CA ALA A 341 -11.38 8.58 -14.94
C ALA A 341 -10.20 9.38 -15.49
N VAL A 342 -9.42 8.83 -16.42
CA VAL A 342 -8.26 9.49 -17.00
C VAL A 342 -8.68 10.38 -18.16
N THR A 343 -9.21 9.80 -19.24
CA THR A 343 -9.50 10.52 -20.49
C THR A 343 -10.89 11.16 -20.54
N GLY A 344 -11.84 10.61 -19.77
CA GLY A 344 -13.27 10.90 -19.90
C GLY A 344 -13.97 10.10 -21.00
N ASP A 345 -13.30 9.12 -21.64
CA ASP A 345 -13.93 8.23 -22.62
C ASP A 345 -15.15 7.52 -22.01
N VAL A 346 -16.24 7.44 -22.77
CA VAL A 346 -17.50 6.85 -22.32
C VAL A 346 -17.79 5.60 -23.12
N ARG A 347 -18.03 4.49 -22.42
CA ARG A 347 -18.37 3.20 -23.00
C ARG A 347 -19.70 2.70 -22.45
N GLN A 348 -20.63 2.41 -23.34
CA GLN A 348 -21.85 1.70 -22.99
C GLN A 348 -21.61 0.20 -23.17
N VAL A 349 -21.75 -0.57 -22.10
CA VAL A 349 -21.59 -2.04 -22.09
C VAL A 349 -22.97 -2.69 -22.03
N THR A 350 -23.27 -3.60 -22.97
CA THR A 350 -24.56 -4.32 -23.11
C THR A 350 -24.37 -5.82 -23.36
N GLY A 351 -23.30 -6.38 -22.84
CA GLY A 351 -22.87 -7.77 -23.08
C GLY A 351 -21.69 -8.17 -22.19
N GLY A 352 -21.50 -7.45 -21.08
CA GLY A 352 -20.47 -7.69 -20.09
C GLY A 352 -19.04 -7.74 -20.62
N THR A 353 -18.72 -7.04 -21.71
CA THR A 353 -17.36 -6.99 -22.26
C THR A 353 -16.92 -5.55 -22.54
N LEU A 354 -15.69 -5.21 -22.14
CA LEU A 354 -15.05 -3.93 -22.45
C LEU A 354 -13.58 -4.16 -22.77
N THR A 355 -13.12 -3.66 -23.91
CA THR A 355 -11.70 -3.70 -24.32
C THR A 355 -11.07 -2.32 -24.23
N VAL A 356 -9.87 -2.28 -23.68
CA VAL A 356 -9.03 -1.11 -23.47
C VAL A 356 -7.74 -1.30 -24.26
N ALA A 357 -7.42 -0.35 -25.14
CA ALA A 357 -6.13 -0.32 -25.82
C ALA A 357 -5.00 0.01 -24.82
N ALA A 358 -3.78 -0.44 -25.11
CA ALA A 358 -2.64 -0.19 -24.24
C ALA A 358 -2.41 1.31 -24.04
N PRO A 359 -2.51 1.83 -22.79
CA PRO A 359 -2.28 3.25 -22.52
C PRO A 359 -0.79 3.63 -22.60
N GLY A 360 0.12 2.65 -22.53
CA GLY A 360 1.56 2.86 -22.57
C GLY A 360 2.18 3.07 -21.18
N LYS A 361 3.50 2.87 -21.08
CA LYS A 361 4.24 2.91 -19.81
C LYS A 361 3.98 4.20 -19.02
N GLY A 362 3.75 4.07 -17.72
CA GLY A 362 3.42 5.18 -16.82
C GLY A 362 1.98 5.68 -16.91
N ASN A 363 1.20 5.21 -17.88
CA ASN A 363 -0.21 5.57 -18.06
C ASN A 363 -1.14 4.42 -17.64
N LEU A 364 -2.41 4.75 -17.43
CA LEU A 364 -3.44 3.79 -17.08
C LEU A 364 -4.81 4.24 -17.60
N ARG A 365 -5.79 3.34 -17.55
CA ARG A 365 -7.22 3.62 -17.74
C ARG A 365 -7.99 3.12 -16.53
N VAL A 366 -8.96 3.91 -16.06
CA VAL A 366 -9.89 3.50 -14.99
C VAL A 366 -11.32 3.73 -15.44
N TYR A 367 -11.93 2.72 -16.03
CA TYR A 367 -13.34 2.78 -16.41
C TYR A 367 -14.21 2.52 -15.19
N VAL A 368 -14.90 3.55 -14.71
CA VAL A 368 -15.78 3.47 -13.53
C VAL A 368 -17.22 3.37 -13.99
N LEU A 369 -17.96 2.37 -13.50
CA LEU A 369 -19.39 2.24 -13.73
C LEU A 369 -20.11 3.45 -13.12
N ASN A 370 -20.83 4.18 -13.97
CA ASN A 370 -21.50 5.45 -13.64
C ASN A 370 -20.56 6.53 -13.08
N GLY A 371 -19.28 6.51 -13.47
CA GLY A 371 -18.29 7.51 -13.04
C GLY A 371 -18.45 8.90 -13.68
N SER A 372 -17.71 9.87 -13.12
CA SER A 372 -17.66 11.25 -13.60
C SER A 372 -16.70 11.43 -14.79
N GLY A 373 -15.64 10.62 -14.88
CA GLY A 373 -14.59 10.75 -15.89
C GLY A 373 -13.63 11.92 -15.67
N ARG A 374 -12.52 11.93 -16.41
CA ARG A 374 -11.53 13.02 -16.51
C ARG A 374 -11.28 13.77 -15.19
N ILE A 375 -10.75 13.06 -14.21
CA ILE A 375 -10.40 13.61 -12.90
C ILE A 375 -8.99 14.23 -12.96
N GLY A 376 -8.90 15.48 -12.53
CA GLY A 376 -7.66 16.24 -12.53
C GLY A 376 -7.28 16.78 -13.90
N THR A 377 -6.06 17.33 -13.99
CA THR A 377 -5.52 17.95 -15.21
C THR A 377 -4.53 17.03 -15.90
N GLU A 378 -4.52 17.05 -17.24
CA GLU A 378 -3.54 16.28 -18.03
C GLU A 378 -2.09 16.67 -17.69
N GLY A 379 -1.21 15.67 -17.65
CA GLY A 379 0.20 15.83 -17.39
C GLY A 379 1.06 15.01 -18.35
N PRO A 380 2.37 14.88 -18.09
CA PRO A 380 3.27 14.06 -18.91
C PRO A 380 2.84 12.58 -18.98
N TYR A 381 2.15 12.10 -17.94
CA TYR A 381 1.51 10.79 -17.83
C TYR A 381 0.00 10.95 -17.57
N LEU A 382 -0.71 9.82 -17.60
CA LEU A 382 -2.17 9.72 -17.49
C LEU A 382 -2.88 10.45 -18.65
N LYS A 383 -2.40 10.28 -19.88
CA LYS A 383 -3.00 10.93 -21.06
C LYS A 383 -4.26 10.25 -21.54
#